data_AF-A0A5N3RCS7-F1
#
_entry.id   AF-A0A5N3RCS7-F1
#
_cell.length_a   1.000
_cell.length_b   1.000
_cell.length_c   1.000
_cell.angle_alpha   90.00
_cell.angle_beta   90.00
_cell.angle_gamma   90.00
#
_symmetry.space_group_name_H-M   'P 1'
#
loop_
_entity.id
_entity.type
_entity.pdbx_description
1 polymer ?
#
loop_
_entity_poly.entity_id
_entity_poly.type
_entity_poly.pdbx_seq_one_letter_code
_entity_poly.pdbx_strand_id
1 'polypeptide(L)'
;MLRVVWLVIMAVLPMMSVASEETRYSEKEYLDRPLMERYILDELKSLRIEQQDLERRMTIQITDRELEVADKSLNYANVTVTYFFYIIAGVASLIALIGWQSLKEIKHNTKEMADQRLNKIAQEYEKKFVALERDLKRKTRIISENNREIEIINEVHNLWLRAQNQQTPEQKLEIYDEILKIRPGDLEALTYKADAAMEMQEFHWAMSLCNRVLEVDDQNAHALYQRACAYARLGSETQAIEDLKRSIEASASMRDLISDETDFEMLRGLEGFEALREEQ
;
A
#
# COMPACT_ATOMS: atom_id res chain seq x y z
N MET A 1 -1.38 119.11 13.05
CA MET A 1 -1.51 120.55 12.72
C MET A 1 -1.35 120.72 11.21
N LEU A 2 -2.03 121.72 10.61
CA LEU A 2 -1.95 122.27 9.23
C LEU A 2 -1.62 121.31 8.06
N ARG A 3 -2.49 121.01 7.08
CA ARG A 3 -3.30 121.82 6.12
C ARG A 3 -2.66 122.01 4.72
N VAL A 4 -3.33 121.40 3.72
CA VAL A 4 -3.88 122.02 2.47
C VAL A 4 -2.86 122.37 1.35
N VAL A 5 -2.73 121.63 0.23
CA VAL A 5 -3.63 121.38 -0.95
C VAL A 5 -3.69 122.53 -1.96
N TRP A 6 -3.27 122.27 -3.23
CA TRP A 6 -3.86 122.62 -4.57
C TRP A 6 -2.77 122.38 -5.67
N LEU A 7 -2.97 121.60 -6.77
CA LEU A 7 -3.82 121.79 -7.98
C LEU A 7 -3.44 123.07 -8.78
N VAL A 8 -2.85 123.08 -10.00
CA VAL A 8 -3.12 122.47 -11.34
C VAL A 8 -3.59 123.55 -12.36
N ILE A 9 -3.32 123.34 -13.68
CA ILE A 9 -3.96 123.92 -14.90
C ILE A 9 -3.06 124.78 -15.88
N MET A 10 -3.06 124.36 -17.17
CA MET A 10 -2.80 125.07 -18.47
C MET A 10 -1.42 125.67 -18.83
N ALA A 11 -1.12 126.04 -20.10
CA ALA A 11 -1.37 125.46 -21.44
C ALA A 11 -0.93 126.43 -22.59
N VAL A 12 -0.34 125.90 -23.67
CA VAL A 12 -0.28 126.43 -25.07
C VAL A 12 0.60 127.68 -25.37
N LEU A 13 1.22 127.66 -26.56
CA LEU A 13 2.17 128.64 -27.15
C LEU A 13 1.52 129.93 -27.71
N PRO A 14 2.33 130.93 -28.10
CA PRO A 14 2.50 131.17 -29.55
C PRO A 14 3.94 131.48 -30.03
N MET A 15 4.07 131.78 -31.33
CA MET A 15 5.28 131.85 -32.16
C MET A 15 5.47 133.27 -32.73
N MET A 16 6.70 133.82 -32.77
CA MET A 16 7.09 134.95 -33.65
C MET A 16 8.59 134.94 -34.00
N SER A 17 8.93 135.54 -35.14
CA SER A 17 10.25 135.60 -35.77
C SER A 17 10.80 137.02 -35.87
N VAL A 18 12.12 137.24 -35.76
CA VAL A 18 12.84 138.45 -36.21
C VAL A 18 14.25 138.11 -36.71
N ALA A 19 14.71 138.84 -37.72
CA ALA A 19 16.11 139.09 -38.09
C ALA A 19 16.22 140.58 -38.48
N SER A 20 17.38 141.23 -38.62
CA SER A 20 18.78 140.78 -38.69
C SER A 20 19.67 141.70 -37.78
N GLU A 21 20.99 141.94 -37.90
CA GLU A 21 22.02 141.65 -38.93
C GLU A 21 23.44 141.49 -38.32
N GLU A 22 24.44 142.27 -38.77
CA GLU A 22 25.88 142.10 -38.50
C GLU A 22 26.47 142.97 -37.36
N THR A 23 27.50 142.46 -36.67
CA THR A 23 28.85 143.08 -36.54
C THR A 23 29.88 142.09 -35.96
N ARG A 24 31.20 142.31 -36.19
CA ARG A 24 32.32 141.37 -35.90
C ARG A 24 33.27 141.86 -34.77
N TYR A 25 34.36 141.08 -34.53
CA TYR A 25 35.54 141.29 -33.63
C TYR A 25 35.34 140.84 -32.16
N SER A 26 36.30 140.23 -31.41
CA SER A 26 37.68 139.77 -31.71
C SER A 26 38.16 138.63 -30.75
N GLU A 27 39.11 137.81 -31.21
CA GLU A 27 40.23 137.11 -30.50
C GLU A 27 40.08 136.30 -29.16
N LYS A 28 40.22 134.96 -29.29
CA LYS A 28 40.88 133.96 -28.37
C LYS A 28 40.29 133.75 -26.95
N GLU A 29 40.52 132.63 -26.25
CA GLU A 29 41.53 131.55 -26.37
C GLU A 29 40.93 130.14 -26.11
N TYR A 30 41.40 129.10 -26.81
CA TYR A 30 40.97 127.70 -26.62
C TYR A 30 41.96 126.93 -25.74
N LEU A 31 41.50 126.32 -24.64
CA LEU A 31 42.30 125.44 -23.78
C LEU A 31 41.57 124.10 -23.49
N ASP A 32 42.33 123.02 -23.57
CA ASP A 32 42.10 121.64 -23.08
C ASP A 32 40.73 120.96 -23.26
N ARG A 33 40.57 120.24 -24.39
CA ARG A 33 39.63 119.10 -24.52
C ARG A 33 40.13 117.80 -25.21
N PRO A 34 41.10 117.77 -26.16
CA PRO A 34 41.33 116.57 -26.97
C PRO A 34 42.05 115.41 -26.25
N LEU A 35 42.71 115.66 -25.11
CA LEU A 35 43.39 114.60 -24.33
C LEU A 35 42.42 113.75 -23.51
N MET A 36 41.32 114.34 -23.00
CA MET A 36 40.31 113.65 -22.20
C MET A 36 39.55 112.59 -23.01
N GLU A 37 39.18 112.91 -24.25
CA GLU A 37 38.40 111.99 -25.10
C GLU A 37 39.15 110.69 -25.39
N ARG A 38 40.46 110.78 -25.67
CA ARG A 38 41.30 109.60 -25.90
C ARG A 38 41.50 108.77 -24.64
N TYR A 39 41.73 109.40 -23.48
CA TYR A 39 41.85 108.70 -22.21
C TYR A 39 40.55 107.93 -21.88
N ILE A 40 39.39 108.55 -22.06
CA ILE A 40 38.09 107.90 -21.87
C ILE A 40 37.91 106.71 -22.83
N LEU A 41 38.35 106.82 -24.10
CA LEU A 41 38.27 105.71 -25.06
C LEU A 41 39.21 104.55 -24.72
N ASP A 42 40.43 104.84 -24.25
CA ASP A 42 41.37 103.80 -23.82
C ASP A 42 40.88 103.12 -22.52
N GLU A 43 40.26 103.84 -21.58
CA GLU A 43 39.59 103.26 -20.40
C GLU A 43 38.31 102.46 -20.75
N LEU A 44 37.51 102.89 -21.71
CA LEU A 44 36.38 102.09 -22.19
C LEU A 44 36.84 100.80 -22.89
N LYS A 45 38.03 100.83 -23.50
CA LYS A 45 38.65 99.67 -24.14
C LYS A 45 39.27 98.71 -23.11
N SER A 46 39.96 99.21 -22.08
CA SER A 46 40.45 98.40 -20.96
C SER A 46 39.26 97.74 -20.24
N LEU A 47 38.23 98.51 -19.88
CA LEU A 47 37.00 98.00 -19.25
C LEU A 47 36.32 96.90 -20.09
N ARG A 48 36.25 97.06 -21.42
CA ARG A 48 35.69 96.02 -22.30
C ARG A 48 36.55 94.75 -22.33
N ILE A 49 37.88 94.88 -22.33
CA ILE A 49 38.79 93.74 -22.30
C ILE A 49 38.71 93.03 -20.93
N GLU A 50 38.69 93.78 -19.84
CA GLU A 50 38.52 93.25 -18.48
C GLU A 50 37.16 92.59 -18.30
N GLN A 51 36.09 93.16 -18.87
CA GLN A 51 34.76 92.53 -18.90
C GLN A 51 34.81 91.20 -19.67
N GLN A 52 35.43 91.16 -20.85
CA GLN A 52 35.54 89.93 -21.66
C GLN A 52 36.37 88.85 -20.96
N ASP A 53 37.46 89.21 -20.28
CA ASP A 53 38.26 88.25 -19.50
C ASP A 53 37.60 87.87 -18.17
N LEU A 54 36.77 88.74 -17.58
CA LEU A 54 35.92 88.38 -16.45
C LEU A 54 34.83 87.38 -16.87
N GLU A 55 34.12 87.66 -17.98
CA GLU A 55 33.13 86.75 -18.57
C GLU A 55 33.75 85.40 -18.90
N ARG A 56 34.90 85.37 -19.59
CA ARG A 56 35.65 84.13 -19.88
C ARG A 56 36.02 83.37 -18.60
N ARG A 57 36.58 84.02 -17.58
CA ARG A 57 36.96 83.37 -16.32
C ARG A 57 35.74 82.84 -15.56
N MET A 58 34.65 83.61 -15.53
CA MET A 58 33.38 83.18 -14.93
C MET A 58 32.79 81.98 -15.67
N THR A 59 32.77 81.99 -17.01
CA THR A 59 32.32 80.84 -17.81
C THR A 59 33.13 79.60 -17.49
N ILE A 60 34.47 79.69 -17.51
CA ILE A 60 35.36 78.55 -17.19
C ILE A 60 35.11 78.03 -15.77
N GLN A 61 35.05 78.91 -14.76
CA GLN A 61 34.79 78.49 -13.38
C GLN A 61 33.39 77.86 -13.18
N ILE A 62 32.37 78.35 -13.90
CA ILE A 62 31.03 77.77 -13.86
C ILE A 62 31.06 76.39 -14.52
N THR A 63 31.64 76.25 -15.72
CA THR A 63 31.72 74.96 -16.42
C THR A 63 32.55 73.93 -15.67
N ASP A 64 33.68 74.33 -15.07
CA ASP A 64 34.52 73.45 -14.26
C ASP A 64 33.76 72.96 -13.01
N ARG A 65 33.00 73.85 -12.36
CA ARG A 65 32.17 73.51 -11.20
C ARG A 65 30.98 72.63 -11.57
N GLU A 66 30.33 72.88 -12.69
CA GLU A 66 29.26 72.02 -13.21
C GLU A 66 29.79 70.63 -13.56
N LEU A 67 30.98 70.55 -14.16
CA LEU A 67 31.64 69.29 -14.50
C LEU A 67 32.10 68.53 -13.24
N GLU A 68 32.64 69.22 -12.23
CA GLU A 68 33.00 68.61 -10.93
C GLU A 68 31.76 68.08 -10.19
N VAL A 69 30.65 68.82 -10.21
CA VAL A 69 29.38 68.37 -9.62
C VAL A 69 28.82 67.18 -10.40
N ALA A 70 28.85 67.21 -11.74
CA ALA A 70 28.42 66.10 -12.58
C ALA A 70 29.26 64.84 -12.36
N ASP A 71 30.59 64.95 -12.31
CA ASP A 71 31.50 63.83 -12.08
C ASP A 71 31.30 63.20 -10.70
N LYS A 72 31.16 64.02 -9.64
CA LYS A 72 30.79 63.53 -8.31
C LYS A 72 29.44 62.80 -8.33
N SER A 73 28.42 63.36 -8.99
CA SER A 73 27.10 62.72 -9.12
C SER A 73 27.15 61.39 -9.88
N LEU A 74 27.93 61.31 -10.97
CA LEU A 74 28.15 60.08 -11.73
C LEU A 74 28.92 59.03 -10.92
N ASN A 75 29.92 59.44 -10.14
CA ASN A 75 30.65 58.55 -9.25
C ASN A 75 29.74 58.01 -8.13
N TYR A 76 28.92 58.86 -7.49
CA TYR A 76 27.91 58.39 -6.53
C TYR A 76 26.91 57.41 -7.15
N ALA A 77 26.45 57.66 -8.37
CA ALA A 77 25.58 56.74 -9.10
C ALA A 77 26.27 55.40 -9.39
N ASN A 78 27.52 55.41 -9.85
CA ASN A 78 28.30 54.19 -10.12
C ASN A 78 28.55 53.37 -8.84
N VAL A 79 28.97 54.04 -7.77
CA VAL A 79 29.23 53.42 -6.46
C VAL A 79 27.96 52.81 -5.86
N THR A 80 26.83 53.53 -5.89
CA THR A 80 25.54 53.01 -5.37
C THR A 80 25.04 51.82 -6.20
N VAL A 81 25.06 51.90 -7.53
CA VAL A 81 24.72 50.79 -8.43
C VAL A 81 25.60 49.56 -8.16
N THR A 82 26.90 49.77 -7.99
CA THR A 82 27.86 48.70 -7.67
C THR A 82 27.55 48.03 -6.31
N TYR A 83 27.22 48.81 -5.27
CA TYR A 83 26.79 48.26 -3.99
C TYR A 83 25.46 47.50 -4.08
N PHE A 84 24.48 47.96 -4.87
CA PHE A 84 23.26 47.18 -5.13
C PHE A 84 23.57 45.83 -5.78
N PHE A 85 24.48 45.78 -6.76
CA PHE A 85 24.93 44.52 -7.36
C PHE A 85 25.61 43.60 -6.33
N TYR A 86 26.45 44.13 -5.43
CA TYR A 86 27.05 43.32 -4.36
C TYR A 86 26.03 42.77 -3.36
N ILE A 87 25.02 43.56 -2.98
CA ILE A 87 23.93 43.10 -2.10
C ILE A 87 23.13 41.99 -2.79
N ILE A 88 22.75 42.19 -4.06
CA ILE A 88 22.02 41.18 -4.85
C ILE A 88 22.86 39.90 -5.01
N ALA A 89 24.16 40.02 -5.30
CA ALA A 89 25.06 38.88 -5.41
C ALA A 89 25.23 38.13 -4.08
N GLY A 90 25.34 38.85 -2.95
CA GLY A 90 25.40 38.25 -1.62
C GLY A 90 24.13 37.49 -1.26
N VAL A 91 22.95 38.09 -1.49
CA VAL A 91 21.65 37.44 -1.28
C VAL A 91 21.47 36.23 -2.20
N ALA A 92 21.82 36.35 -3.48
CA ALA A 92 21.75 35.24 -4.44
C ALA A 92 22.68 34.07 -4.05
N SER A 93 23.90 34.36 -3.58
CA SER A 93 24.85 33.37 -3.07
C SER A 93 24.30 32.64 -1.83
N LEU A 94 23.71 33.38 -0.89
CA LEU A 94 23.07 32.81 0.30
C LEU A 94 21.89 31.88 -0.06
N ILE A 95 21.00 32.34 -0.96
CA ILE A 95 19.87 31.54 -1.47
C ILE A 95 20.37 30.28 -2.18
N ALA A 96 21.42 30.38 -3.00
CA ALA A 96 21.99 29.23 -3.70
C ALA A 96 22.58 28.19 -2.73
N LEU A 97 23.24 28.62 -1.65
CA LEU A 97 23.80 27.74 -0.64
C LEU A 97 22.69 26.99 0.14
N ILE A 98 21.67 27.72 0.61
CA ILE A 98 20.50 27.14 1.30
C ILE A 98 19.74 26.19 0.36
N GLY A 99 19.51 26.60 -0.88
CA GLY A 99 18.84 25.78 -1.90
C GLY A 99 19.61 24.49 -2.21
N TRP A 100 20.94 24.54 -2.29
CA TRP A 100 21.77 23.36 -2.52
C TRP A 100 21.72 22.35 -1.36
N GLN A 101 21.75 22.84 -0.11
CA GLN A 101 21.58 21.99 1.08
C GLN A 101 20.20 21.33 1.08
N SER A 102 19.14 22.12 0.89
CA SER A 102 17.76 21.62 0.84
C SER A 102 17.55 20.57 -0.26
N LEU A 103 18.04 20.80 -1.49
CA LEU A 103 17.95 19.83 -2.58
C LEU A 103 18.71 18.53 -2.28
N LYS A 104 19.86 18.62 -1.62
CA LYS A 104 20.65 17.44 -1.20
C LYS A 104 19.92 16.64 -0.13
N GLU A 105 19.34 17.30 0.87
CA GLU A 105 18.54 16.67 1.93
C GLU A 105 17.28 16.02 1.38
N ILE A 106 16.53 16.72 0.52
CA ILE A 106 15.35 16.15 -0.15
C ILE A 106 15.75 14.90 -0.94
N LYS A 107 16.84 14.93 -1.71
CA LYS A 107 17.32 13.77 -2.47
C LYS A 107 17.74 12.59 -1.58
N HIS A 108 18.36 12.85 -0.43
CA HIS A 108 18.72 11.81 0.53
C HIS A 108 17.46 11.20 1.16
N ASN A 109 16.61 12.05 1.76
CA ASN A 109 15.45 11.63 2.53
C ASN A 109 14.38 10.95 1.66
N THR A 110 14.19 11.41 0.41
CA THR A 110 13.28 10.74 -0.54
C THR A 110 13.80 9.36 -0.95
N LYS A 111 15.10 9.19 -1.14
CA LYS A 111 15.70 7.87 -1.39
C LYS A 111 15.54 6.96 -0.18
N GLU A 112 15.94 7.42 1.00
CA GLU A 112 15.85 6.64 2.23
C GLU A 112 14.39 6.22 2.54
N MET A 113 13.43 7.14 2.38
CA MET A 113 12.00 6.86 2.55
C MET A 113 11.46 5.90 1.49
N ALA A 114 11.98 5.91 0.27
CA ALA A 114 11.67 4.91 -0.76
C ALA A 114 12.24 3.54 -0.38
N ASP A 115 13.52 3.47 0.00
CA ASP A 115 14.19 2.24 0.44
C ASP A 115 13.49 1.62 1.67
N GLN A 116 13.09 2.43 2.66
CA GLN A 116 12.29 1.99 3.82
C GLN A 116 10.91 1.43 3.40
N ARG A 117 10.21 2.09 2.46
CA ARG A 117 8.92 1.60 1.94
C ARG A 117 9.08 0.27 1.19
N LEU A 118 10.10 0.16 0.34
CA LEU A 118 10.43 -1.07 -0.39
C LEU A 118 10.76 -2.21 0.58
N ASN A 119 11.58 -1.96 1.60
CA ASN A 119 11.91 -2.94 2.63
C ASN A 119 10.66 -3.39 3.42
N LYS A 120 9.77 -2.46 3.80
CA LYS A 120 8.51 -2.82 4.47
C LYS A 120 7.62 -3.69 3.59
N ILE A 121 7.47 -3.34 2.32
CA ILE A 121 6.71 -4.12 1.34
C ILE A 121 7.34 -5.53 1.18
N ALA A 122 8.66 -5.62 1.03
CA ALA A 122 9.38 -6.88 0.92
C ALA A 122 9.13 -7.78 2.15
N GLN A 123 9.23 -7.24 3.37
CA GLN A 123 8.95 -7.98 4.62
C GLN A 123 7.49 -8.42 4.73
N GLU A 124 6.53 -7.61 4.27
CA GLU A 124 5.11 -7.99 4.25
C GLU A 124 4.84 -9.13 3.26
N TYR A 125 5.47 -9.10 2.08
CA TYR A 125 5.39 -10.19 1.11
C TYR A 125 6.10 -11.45 1.60
N GLU A 126 7.31 -11.35 2.15
CA GLU A 126 8.06 -12.47 2.74
C GLU A 126 7.23 -13.20 3.80
N LYS A 127 6.60 -12.46 4.72
CA LYS A 127 5.68 -13.04 5.72
C LYS A 127 4.49 -13.77 5.08
N LYS A 128 3.90 -13.21 4.02
CA LYS A 128 2.80 -13.84 3.27
C LYS A 128 3.27 -15.09 2.53
N PHE A 129 4.44 -15.07 1.91
CA PHE A 129 5.04 -16.23 1.23
C PHE A 129 5.33 -17.37 2.21
N VAL A 130 5.95 -17.07 3.35
CA VAL A 130 6.22 -18.08 4.40
C VAL A 130 4.92 -18.66 4.99
N ALA A 131 3.87 -17.84 5.16
CA ALA A 131 2.56 -18.34 5.58
C ALA A 131 1.92 -19.26 4.52
N LEU A 132 1.94 -18.84 3.25
CA LEU A 132 1.43 -19.63 2.12
C LEU A 132 2.18 -20.95 1.95
N GLU A 133 3.51 -20.95 2.10
CA GLU A 133 4.35 -22.15 2.01
C GLU A 133 3.99 -23.17 3.10
N ARG A 134 3.76 -22.72 4.34
CA ARG A 134 3.30 -23.58 5.45
C ARG A 134 1.92 -24.18 5.17
N ASP A 135 0.98 -23.36 4.70
CA ASP A 135 -0.37 -23.82 4.36
C ASP A 135 -0.37 -24.81 3.19
N LEU A 136 0.45 -24.58 2.17
CA LEU A 136 0.66 -25.52 1.07
C LEU A 136 1.26 -26.84 1.59
N LYS A 137 2.36 -26.80 2.35
CA LYS A 137 2.98 -27.99 2.95
C LYS A 137 1.99 -28.80 3.80
N ARG A 138 1.18 -28.11 4.62
CA ARG A 138 0.12 -28.75 5.41
C ARG A 138 -0.95 -29.39 4.53
N LYS A 139 -1.46 -28.69 3.52
CA LYS A 139 -2.47 -29.23 2.60
C LYS A 139 -1.94 -30.42 1.79
N THR A 140 -0.72 -30.34 1.26
CA THR A 140 -0.06 -31.45 0.55
C THR A 140 0.10 -32.67 1.45
N ARG A 141 0.48 -32.48 2.73
CA ARG A 141 0.55 -33.57 3.69
C ARG A 141 -0.81 -34.25 3.90
N ILE A 142 -1.87 -33.47 4.16
CA ILE A 142 -3.24 -34.00 4.34
C ILE A 142 -3.70 -34.73 3.07
N ILE A 143 -3.46 -34.18 1.87
CA ILE A 143 -3.80 -34.84 0.61
C ILE A 143 -3.03 -36.17 0.47
N SER A 144 -1.76 -36.22 0.88
CA SER A 144 -0.97 -37.45 0.83
C SER A 144 -1.43 -38.50 1.86
N GLU A 145 -1.86 -38.07 3.05
CA GLU A 145 -2.43 -38.94 4.08
C GLU A 145 -3.79 -39.50 3.60
N ASN A 146 -4.71 -38.63 3.14
CA ASN A 146 -6.00 -39.02 2.57
C ASN A 146 -5.86 -39.95 1.34
N ASN A 147 -4.91 -39.69 0.44
CA ASN A 147 -4.69 -40.56 -0.73
C ASN A 147 -4.27 -41.98 -0.31
N ARG A 148 -3.46 -42.11 0.74
CA ARG A 148 -3.08 -43.41 1.30
C ARG A 148 -4.25 -44.11 1.98
N GLU A 149 -5.12 -43.38 2.67
CA GLU A 149 -6.35 -43.93 3.23
C GLU A 149 -7.30 -44.43 2.13
N ILE A 150 -7.45 -43.67 1.03
CA ILE A 150 -8.23 -44.08 -0.15
C ILE A 150 -7.62 -45.33 -0.81
N GLU A 151 -6.30 -45.42 -0.92
CA GLU A 151 -5.61 -46.62 -1.43
C GLU A 151 -5.92 -47.86 -0.57
N ILE A 152 -5.83 -47.75 0.75
CA ILE A 152 -6.19 -48.81 1.71
C ILE A 152 -7.68 -49.18 1.63
N ILE A 153 -8.59 -48.19 1.49
CA ILE A 153 -10.03 -48.44 1.29
C ILE A 153 -10.26 -49.24 0.00
N ASN A 154 -9.62 -48.85 -1.10
CA ASN A 154 -9.76 -49.51 -2.39
C ASN A 154 -9.16 -50.94 -2.37
N GLU A 155 -8.02 -51.14 -1.70
CA GLU A 155 -7.42 -52.45 -1.51
C GLU A 155 -8.36 -53.39 -0.74
N VAL A 156 -8.86 -52.95 0.42
CA VAL A 156 -9.83 -53.71 1.22
C VAL A 156 -11.13 -53.97 0.44
N HIS A 157 -11.63 -53.00 -0.32
CA HIS A 157 -12.82 -53.19 -1.16
C HIS A 157 -12.60 -54.22 -2.28
N ASN A 158 -11.43 -54.22 -2.92
CA ASN A 158 -11.06 -55.23 -3.93
C ASN A 158 -10.95 -56.63 -3.30
N LEU A 159 -10.43 -56.74 -2.07
CA LEU A 159 -10.42 -58.01 -1.33
C LEU A 159 -11.85 -58.48 -1.00
N TRP A 160 -12.75 -57.59 -0.56
CA TRP A 160 -14.16 -57.90 -0.35
C TRP A 160 -14.85 -58.44 -1.60
N LEU A 161 -14.71 -57.76 -2.75
CA LEU A 161 -15.23 -58.24 -4.03
C LEU A 161 -14.64 -59.59 -4.43
N ARG A 162 -13.35 -59.83 -4.15
CA ARG A 162 -12.70 -61.10 -4.40
C ARG A 162 -13.26 -62.22 -3.52
N ALA A 163 -13.51 -61.97 -2.23
CA ALA A 163 -14.07 -62.92 -1.28
C ALA A 163 -15.49 -63.34 -1.69
N GLN A 164 -16.36 -62.38 -2.03
CA GLN A 164 -17.74 -62.66 -2.49
C GLN A 164 -17.78 -63.53 -3.76
N ASN A 165 -16.75 -63.48 -4.60
CA ASN A 165 -16.66 -64.26 -5.84
C ASN A 165 -15.90 -65.60 -5.69
N GLN A 166 -15.41 -65.97 -4.50
CA GLN A 166 -14.85 -67.31 -4.27
C GLN A 166 -15.95 -68.32 -3.91
N GLN A 167 -15.86 -69.52 -4.50
CA GLN A 167 -16.81 -70.60 -4.22
C GLN A 167 -16.41 -71.48 -3.03
N THR A 168 -15.13 -71.52 -2.64
CA THR A 168 -14.68 -72.37 -1.53
C THR A 168 -14.46 -71.55 -0.25
N PRO A 169 -14.91 -72.04 0.92
CA PRO A 169 -14.78 -71.28 2.17
C PRO A 169 -13.32 -71.08 2.58
N GLU A 170 -12.43 -72.02 2.27
CA GLU A 170 -11.00 -71.90 2.59
C GLU A 170 -10.37 -70.66 1.92
N GLN A 171 -10.75 -70.39 0.67
CA GLN A 171 -10.27 -69.22 -0.07
C GLN A 171 -10.90 -67.92 0.45
N LYS A 172 -12.17 -67.96 0.90
CA LYS A 172 -12.80 -66.82 1.60
C LYS A 172 -12.04 -66.49 2.88
N LEU A 173 -11.69 -67.50 3.70
CA LEU A 173 -10.95 -67.34 4.95
C LEU A 173 -9.57 -66.70 4.74
N GLU A 174 -8.82 -67.14 3.73
CA GLU A 174 -7.51 -66.53 3.39
C GLU A 174 -7.66 -65.04 3.06
N ILE A 175 -8.67 -64.66 2.28
CA ILE A 175 -8.94 -63.28 1.90
C ILE A 175 -9.41 -62.44 3.11
N TYR A 176 -10.25 -62.98 3.99
CA TYR A 176 -10.60 -62.31 5.24
C TYR A 176 -9.40 -62.13 6.17
N ASP A 177 -8.44 -63.07 6.19
CA ASP A 177 -7.17 -62.87 6.89
C ASP A 177 -6.25 -61.83 6.22
N GLU A 178 -6.35 -61.60 4.91
CA GLU A 178 -5.70 -60.45 4.25
C GLU A 178 -6.35 -59.13 4.68
N ILE A 179 -7.70 -59.04 4.66
CA ILE A 179 -8.43 -57.85 5.12
C ILE A 179 -8.10 -57.53 6.59
N LEU A 180 -8.10 -58.54 7.48
CA LEU A 180 -7.82 -58.36 8.90
C LEU A 180 -6.35 -58.01 9.22
N LYS A 181 -5.39 -58.32 8.33
CA LYS A 181 -4.01 -57.79 8.45
C LYS A 181 -3.95 -56.29 8.17
N ILE A 182 -4.77 -55.78 7.25
CA ILE A 182 -4.85 -54.36 6.89
C ILE A 182 -5.71 -53.60 7.91
N ARG A 183 -6.81 -54.21 8.36
CA ARG A 183 -7.78 -53.65 9.33
C ARG A 183 -8.09 -54.66 10.43
N PRO A 184 -7.28 -54.75 11.50
CA PRO A 184 -7.47 -55.74 12.56
C PRO A 184 -8.70 -55.52 13.44
N GLY A 185 -9.36 -54.36 13.34
CA GLY A 185 -10.61 -54.03 14.02
C GLY A 185 -11.85 -54.06 13.10
N ASP A 186 -11.75 -54.65 11.91
CA ASP A 186 -12.88 -54.80 11.00
C ASP A 186 -13.82 -55.92 11.49
N LEU A 187 -14.88 -55.52 12.20
CA LEU A 187 -15.85 -56.44 12.80
C LEU A 187 -16.65 -57.21 11.74
N GLU A 188 -16.92 -56.58 10.60
CA GLU A 188 -17.61 -57.19 9.46
C GLU A 188 -16.74 -58.30 8.84
N ALA A 189 -15.45 -58.03 8.62
CA ALA A 189 -14.52 -59.07 8.17
C ALA A 189 -14.41 -60.24 9.17
N LEU A 190 -14.57 -60.01 10.48
CA LEU A 190 -14.61 -61.08 11.49
C LEU A 190 -15.92 -61.89 11.45
N THR A 191 -17.10 -61.27 11.26
CA THR A 191 -18.38 -61.99 11.15
C THR A 191 -18.47 -62.82 9.88
N TYR A 192 -18.03 -62.28 8.74
CA TYR A 192 -17.95 -63.04 7.49
C TYR A 192 -16.84 -64.10 7.50
N LYS A 193 -15.80 -63.94 8.34
CA LYS A 193 -14.86 -65.04 8.61
C LYS A 193 -15.51 -66.16 9.43
N ALA A 194 -16.37 -65.83 10.39
CA ALA A 194 -17.14 -66.82 11.14
C ALA A 194 -18.12 -67.57 10.23
N ASP A 195 -18.77 -66.89 9.29
CA ASP A 195 -19.62 -67.46 8.24
C ASP A 195 -18.87 -68.51 7.38
N ALA A 196 -17.69 -68.17 6.86
CA ALA A 196 -16.87 -69.13 6.12
C ALA A 196 -16.39 -70.31 6.99
N ALA A 197 -16.23 -70.13 8.30
CA ALA A 197 -15.96 -71.23 9.23
C ALA A 197 -17.21 -72.11 9.50
N MET A 198 -18.42 -71.55 9.46
CA MET A 198 -19.69 -72.29 9.48
C MET A 198 -19.85 -73.16 8.23
N GLU A 199 -19.55 -72.62 7.04
CA GLU A 199 -19.54 -73.40 5.78
C GLU A 199 -18.58 -74.61 5.86
N MET A 200 -17.47 -74.49 6.58
CA MET A 200 -16.52 -75.59 6.84
C MET A 200 -16.91 -76.53 7.99
N GLN A 201 -18.04 -76.29 8.67
CA GLN A 201 -18.51 -77.04 9.85
C GLN A 201 -17.60 -76.91 11.09
N GLU A 202 -16.73 -75.89 11.14
CA GLU A 202 -15.84 -75.59 12.26
C GLU A 202 -16.56 -74.73 13.32
N PHE A 203 -17.71 -75.23 13.82
CA PHE A 203 -18.67 -74.47 14.63
C PHE A 203 -18.06 -73.82 15.87
N HIS A 204 -17.18 -74.52 16.60
CA HIS A 204 -16.48 -73.96 17.77
C HIS A 204 -15.54 -72.80 17.41
N TRP A 205 -14.95 -72.81 16.23
CA TRP A 205 -14.10 -71.71 15.76
C TRP A 205 -14.95 -70.51 15.31
N ALA A 206 -16.04 -70.76 14.59
CA ALA A 206 -17.03 -69.73 14.24
C ALA A 206 -17.57 -69.01 15.49
N MET A 207 -17.95 -69.76 16.54
CA MET A 207 -18.34 -69.17 17.84
C MET A 207 -17.24 -68.30 18.46
N SER A 208 -15.98 -68.74 18.40
CA SER A 208 -14.84 -67.99 18.95
C SER A 208 -14.63 -66.67 18.20
N LEU A 209 -14.80 -66.67 16.87
CA LEU A 209 -14.78 -65.45 16.06
C LEU A 209 -15.95 -64.51 16.38
N CYS A 210 -17.17 -65.04 16.50
CA CYS A 210 -18.35 -64.24 16.88
C CYS A 210 -18.20 -63.64 18.29
N ASN A 211 -17.69 -64.41 19.26
CA ASN A 211 -17.43 -63.91 20.62
C ASN A 211 -16.47 -62.71 20.61
N ARG A 212 -15.41 -62.74 19.80
CA ARG A 212 -14.48 -61.61 19.65
C ARG A 212 -15.11 -60.36 19.04
N VAL A 213 -16.13 -60.51 18.19
CA VAL A 213 -16.92 -59.36 17.71
C VAL A 213 -17.80 -58.83 18.84
N LEU A 214 -18.48 -59.72 19.56
CA LEU A 214 -19.40 -59.39 20.66
C LEU A 214 -18.71 -58.87 21.94
N GLU A 215 -17.39 -59.03 22.05
CA GLU A 215 -16.54 -58.35 23.04
C GLU A 215 -16.35 -56.85 22.73
N VAL A 216 -16.53 -56.43 21.46
CA VAL A 216 -16.36 -55.04 21.00
C VAL A 216 -17.71 -54.36 20.74
N ASP A 217 -18.67 -55.10 20.19
CA ASP A 217 -20.02 -54.67 19.85
C ASP A 217 -21.02 -55.76 20.28
N ASP A 218 -21.52 -55.66 21.51
CA ASP A 218 -22.39 -56.67 22.16
C ASP A 218 -23.81 -56.75 21.56
N GLN A 219 -24.14 -55.82 20.66
CA GLN A 219 -25.39 -55.74 19.91
C GLN A 219 -25.17 -56.01 18.42
N ASN A 220 -24.01 -56.54 18.01
CA ASN A 220 -23.76 -56.86 16.61
C ASN A 220 -24.71 -57.97 16.12
N ALA A 221 -25.77 -57.57 15.42
CA ALA A 221 -26.85 -58.49 15.04
C ALA A 221 -26.33 -59.67 14.19
N HIS A 222 -25.39 -59.44 13.27
CA HIS A 222 -24.79 -60.49 12.45
C HIS A 222 -23.93 -61.46 13.28
N ALA A 223 -23.11 -60.97 14.22
CA ALA A 223 -22.33 -61.86 15.08
C ALA A 223 -23.21 -62.69 16.03
N LEU A 224 -24.30 -62.10 16.55
CA LEU A 224 -25.30 -62.83 17.33
C LEU A 224 -25.98 -63.93 16.50
N TYR A 225 -26.41 -63.59 15.27
CA TYR A 225 -27.01 -64.55 14.33
C TYR A 225 -26.08 -65.73 14.05
N GLN A 226 -24.84 -65.46 13.64
CA GLN A 226 -23.88 -66.51 13.30
C GLN A 226 -23.45 -67.35 14.51
N ARG A 227 -23.41 -66.75 15.71
CA ARG A 227 -23.20 -67.53 16.94
C ARG A 227 -24.40 -68.42 17.26
N ALA A 228 -25.62 -67.96 17.00
CA ALA A 228 -26.83 -68.78 17.15
C ALA A 228 -26.88 -69.94 16.15
N CYS A 229 -26.51 -69.73 14.88
CA CYS A 229 -26.35 -70.80 13.90
C CYS A 229 -25.37 -71.88 14.42
N ALA A 230 -24.22 -71.46 14.93
CA ALA A 230 -23.23 -72.37 15.52
C ALA A 230 -23.78 -73.12 16.74
N TYR A 231 -24.50 -72.44 17.65
CA TYR A 231 -25.15 -73.09 18.79
C TYR A 231 -26.22 -74.10 18.36
N ALA A 232 -27.03 -73.79 17.34
CA ALA A 232 -28.05 -74.70 16.81
C ALA A 232 -27.41 -75.97 16.23
N ARG A 233 -26.37 -75.83 15.41
CA ARG A 233 -25.61 -76.96 14.84
C ARG A 233 -24.85 -77.78 15.88
N LEU A 234 -24.55 -77.21 17.04
CA LEU A 234 -23.99 -77.89 18.21
C LEU A 234 -25.04 -78.43 19.20
N GLY A 235 -26.34 -78.32 18.90
CA GLY A 235 -27.43 -78.81 19.76
C GLY A 235 -27.66 -78.00 21.04
N SER A 236 -27.16 -76.77 21.11
CA SER A 236 -27.30 -75.86 22.27
C SER A 236 -28.51 -74.94 22.10
N GLU A 237 -29.69 -75.56 22.03
CA GLU A 237 -30.97 -74.94 21.64
C GLU A 237 -31.30 -73.64 22.40
N THR A 238 -31.11 -73.65 23.73
CA THR A 238 -31.45 -72.50 24.59
C THR A 238 -30.58 -71.27 24.30
N GLN A 239 -29.29 -71.49 24.05
CA GLN A 239 -28.34 -70.41 23.74
C GLN A 239 -28.56 -69.86 22.33
N ALA A 240 -28.91 -70.73 21.38
CA ALA A 240 -29.28 -70.32 20.03
C ALA A 240 -30.53 -69.41 20.04
N ILE A 241 -31.59 -69.78 20.77
CA ILE A 241 -32.81 -68.96 20.87
C ILE A 241 -32.55 -67.62 21.57
N GLU A 242 -31.71 -67.58 22.62
CA GLU A 242 -31.33 -66.34 23.31
C GLU A 242 -30.57 -65.38 22.39
N ASP A 243 -29.58 -65.88 21.64
CA ASP A 243 -28.81 -65.08 20.69
C ASP A 243 -29.63 -64.63 19.47
N LEU A 244 -30.53 -65.49 18.95
CA LEU A 244 -31.49 -65.10 17.91
C LEU A 244 -32.38 -63.97 18.37
N LYS A 245 -32.94 -64.07 19.58
CA LYS A 245 -33.77 -63.01 20.15
C LYS A 245 -33.01 -61.69 20.21
N ARG A 246 -31.79 -61.69 20.76
CA ARG A 246 -30.94 -60.49 20.83
C ARG A 246 -30.57 -59.96 19.44
N SER A 247 -30.36 -60.84 18.46
CA SER A 247 -30.06 -60.45 17.08
C SER A 247 -31.24 -59.72 16.43
N ILE A 248 -32.46 -60.21 16.61
CA ILE A 248 -33.70 -59.56 16.13
C ILE A 248 -33.96 -58.23 16.86
N GLU A 249 -33.72 -58.18 18.18
CA GLU A 249 -33.82 -56.94 18.98
C GLU A 249 -32.83 -55.86 18.49
N ALA A 250 -31.64 -56.27 18.06
CA ALA A 250 -30.63 -55.36 17.50
C ALA A 250 -30.91 -54.96 16.03
N SER A 251 -31.41 -55.88 15.19
CA SER A 251 -31.90 -55.57 13.86
C SER A 251 -33.10 -56.44 13.48
N ALA A 252 -34.27 -55.80 13.37
CA ALA A 252 -35.51 -56.47 12.99
C ALA A 252 -35.44 -57.17 11.62
N SER A 253 -34.56 -56.72 10.71
CA SER A 253 -34.31 -57.38 9.42
C SER A 253 -33.72 -58.78 9.53
N MET A 254 -33.15 -59.15 10.69
CA MET A 254 -32.62 -60.50 10.89
C MET A 254 -33.74 -61.54 11.02
N ARG A 255 -34.97 -61.13 11.37
CA ARG A 255 -36.14 -62.03 11.43
C ARG A 255 -36.46 -62.67 10.08
N ASP A 256 -36.28 -61.93 8.99
CA ASP A 256 -36.53 -62.42 7.63
C ASP A 256 -35.55 -63.58 7.29
N LEU A 257 -34.27 -63.42 7.65
CA LEU A 257 -33.22 -64.42 7.39
C LEU A 257 -33.45 -65.75 8.13
N ILE A 258 -33.97 -65.70 9.36
CA ILE A 258 -34.25 -66.91 10.18
C ILE A 258 -35.26 -67.86 9.51
N SER A 259 -36.18 -67.32 8.69
CA SER A 259 -37.24 -68.13 8.09
C SER A 259 -36.76 -69.05 6.95
N ASP A 260 -35.73 -68.63 6.22
CA ASP A 260 -35.18 -69.35 5.09
C ASP A 260 -33.96 -70.22 5.46
N GLU A 261 -33.40 -70.03 6.67
CA GLU A 261 -32.17 -70.69 7.10
C GLU A 261 -32.34 -72.19 7.43
N THR A 262 -31.34 -72.96 7.04
CA THR A 262 -31.26 -74.42 7.21
C THR A 262 -30.65 -74.83 8.55
N ASP A 263 -29.75 -74.03 9.11
CA ASP A 263 -29.09 -74.32 10.40
C ASP A 263 -30.06 -74.43 11.58
N PHE A 264 -31.23 -73.78 11.49
CA PHE A 264 -32.26 -73.82 12.53
C PHE A 264 -33.29 -74.94 12.36
N GLU A 265 -33.11 -75.89 11.42
CA GLU A 265 -34.02 -77.04 11.30
C GLU A 265 -34.21 -77.82 12.61
N MET A 266 -33.17 -77.90 13.44
CA MET A 266 -33.23 -78.56 14.76
C MET A 266 -34.00 -77.77 15.82
N LEU A 267 -34.21 -76.46 15.62
CA LEU A 267 -34.96 -75.58 16.55
C LEU A 267 -36.46 -75.48 16.20
N ARG A 268 -36.87 -75.93 15.01
CA ARG A 268 -38.27 -75.86 14.55
C ARG A 268 -39.17 -76.73 15.45
N GLY A 269 -40.29 -76.16 15.88
CA GLY A 269 -41.21 -76.78 16.84
C GLY A 269 -40.89 -76.53 18.32
N LEU A 270 -39.82 -75.82 18.66
CA LEU A 270 -39.63 -75.25 20.00
C LEU A 270 -40.48 -73.98 20.16
N GLU A 271 -41.29 -73.89 21.21
CA GLU A 271 -42.18 -72.74 21.47
C GLU A 271 -41.44 -71.39 21.42
N GLY A 272 -40.22 -71.34 21.96
CA GLY A 272 -39.39 -70.15 21.97
C GLY A 272 -38.80 -69.74 20.60
N PHE A 273 -38.69 -70.67 19.65
CA PHE A 273 -38.22 -70.37 18.28
C PHE A 273 -39.38 -69.90 17.39
N GLU A 274 -40.54 -70.56 17.46
CA GLU A 274 -41.71 -70.14 16.66
C GLU A 274 -42.23 -68.76 17.11
N ALA A 275 -42.18 -68.43 18.41
CA ALA A 275 -42.55 -67.11 18.91
C ALA A 275 -41.72 -65.97 18.25
N LEU A 276 -40.41 -66.18 18.02
CA LEU A 276 -39.54 -65.20 17.36
C LEU A 276 -39.87 -64.98 15.88
N ARG A 277 -40.52 -65.96 15.24
CA ARG A 277 -40.98 -65.90 13.84
C ARG A 277 -42.37 -65.27 13.71
N GLU A 278 -43.22 -65.39 14.73
CA GLU A 278 -44.59 -64.87 14.73
C GLU A 278 -44.74 -63.43 15.24
N GLU A 279 -43.83 -62.92 16.09
CA GLU A 279 -43.85 -61.53 16.55
C GLU A 279 -43.62 -60.52 15.38
N GLN A 280 -44.64 -59.72 15.07
CA GLN A 280 -44.57 -58.55 14.17
C GLN A 280 -44.33 -57.25 14.93
#